data_AF-A0A1Y3PEX3-F1
#
_entry.id   AF-A0A1Y3PEX3-F1
#
_cell.length_a   1.000
_cell.length_b   1.000
_cell.length_c   1.000
_cell.angle_alpha   90.00
_cell.angle_beta   90.00
_cell.angle_gamma   90.00
#
_symmetry.space_group_name_H-M   'P 1'
#
loop_
_entity.id
_entity.type
_entity.pdbx_description
1 polymer ?
#
loop_
_entity_poly.entity_id
_entity_poly.type
_entity_poly.pdbx_seq_one_letter_code
_entity_poly.pdbx_strand_id
1 'polypeptide(L)'
;MNKIYALFLALLLFGGCQSAGSVHHPNAPLLLPPMPALTIQEKNVPVRMGTYSWSESGRGITVDSVDPPELVKDLEPVTVHPHATLHVDFRDKPLEIKAGLWENNGVTFKNLSDGTFTLPEDDGVYIGVIYASWQEGNATFVFKIQVQEGKAETESFG
;
A
#
# COMPACT_ATOMS: atom_id res chain seq x y z
N MET A 1 -42.80 -62.71 -5.62
CA MET A 1 -42.92 -61.33 -6.14
C MET A 1 -42.03 -60.42 -5.28
N ASN A 2 -40.74 -60.21 -5.61
CA ASN A 2 -40.14 -58.98 -6.19
C ASN A 2 -40.64 -57.66 -5.52
N LYS A 3 -39.85 -56.72 -4.98
CA LYS A 3 -38.49 -56.21 -5.30
C LYS A 3 -37.84 -55.51 -4.09
N ILE A 4 -36.51 -55.50 -4.08
CA ILE A 4 -35.60 -54.60 -3.36
C ILE A 4 -35.79 -53.14 -3.82
N TYR A 5 -35.79 -52.19 -2.88
CA TYR A 5 -35.36 -50.79 -3.07
C TYR A 5 -34.68 -50.36 -1.74
N ALA A 6 -33.35 -50.43 -1.62
CA ALA A 6 -32.40 -49.33 -1.92
C ALA A 6 -32.77 -48.07 -1.12
N LEU A 7 -32.20 -47.85 0.08
CA LEU A 7 -30.92 -47.16 0.33
C LEU A 7 -30.78 -45.84 -0.45
N PHE A 8 -30.41 -44.78 0.28
CA PHE A 8 -30.17 -43.38 -0.12
C PHE A 8 -31.28 -42.36 0.25
N LEU A 9 -31.17 -41.83 1.47
CA LEU A 9 -31.40 -40.40 1.69
C LEU A 9 -30.25 -39.84 2.54
N ALA A 10 -29.03 -40.02 2.03
CA ALA A 10 -27.89 -39.19 2.35
C ALA A 10 -27.81 -38.07 1.31
N LEU A 11 -27.24 -36.93 1.72
CA LEU A 11 -27.07 -35.65 0.99
C LEU A 11 -28.26 -34.67 1.00
N LEU A 12 -28.38 -33.96 2.13
CA LEU A 12 -28.58 -32.51 2.11
C LEU A 12 -27.32 -31.86 2.72
N LEU A 13 -26.20 -32.04 2.02
CA LEU A 13 -25.04 -31.16 2.12
C LEU A 13 -24.98 -30.37 0.81
N PHE A 14 -24.31 -29.21 0.89
CA PHE A 14 -24.19 -28.19 -0.16
C PHE A 14 -25.35 -27.20 -0.20
N GLY A 15 -25.58 -26.52 0.92
CA GLY A 15 -25.79 -25.08 0.83
C GLY A 15 -24.55 -24.48 0.16
N GLY A 16 -24.61 -24.35 -1.16
CA GLY A 16 -23.55 -23.74 -1.95
C GLY A 16 -23.45 -22.27 -1.56
N CYS A 17 -22.30 -21.88 -1.00
CA CYS A 17 -21.95 -20.48 -0.90
C CYS A 17 -21.73 -19.99 -2.34
N GLN A 18 -22.67 -19.22 -2.84
CA GLN A 18 -22.58 -18.52 -4.11
C GLN A 18 -21.45 -17.49 -4.03
N SER A 19 -20.23 -17.92 -4.35
CA SER A 19 -19.16 -16.99 -4.68
C SER A 19 -19.55 -16.33 -6.00
N ALA A 20 -19.86 -15.04 -5.93
CA ALA A 20 -20.10 -14.22 -7.09
C ALA A 20 -18.89 -14.34 -8.03
N GLY A 21 -19.06 -15.05 -9.14
CA GLY A 21 -18.07 -15.14 -10.19
C GLY A 21 -17.83 -13.75 -10.75
N SER A 22 -16.58 -13.29 -10.68
CA SER A 22 -16.13 -12.08 -11.34
C SER A 22 -16.16 -12.29 -12.85
N VAL A 23 -17.14 -11.66 -13.50
CA VAL A 23 -17.23 -11.55 -14.96
C VAL A 23 -15.98 -10.80 -15.45
N HIS A 24 -15.06 -11.50 -16.12
CA HIS A 24 -13.97 -10.87 -16.86
C HIS A 24 -14.56 -10.14 -18.07
N HIS A 25 -14.77 -8.83 -17.92
CA HIS A 25 -15.10 -7.93 -19.03
C HIS A 25 -13.79 -7.28 -19.52
N PRO A 26 -13.35 -7.53 -20.76
CA PRO A 26 -12.02 -7.12 -21.24
C PRO A 26 -11.83 -5.60 -21.42
N ASN A 27 -12.84 -4.77 -21.16
CA ASN A 27 -12.81 -3.31 -21.28
C ASN A 27 -13.28 -2.57 -20.00
N ALA A 28 -13.22 -3.24 -18.85
CA ALA A 28 -13.50 -2.65 -17.55
C ALA A 28 -12.45 -1.57 -17.18
N PRO A 29 -12.85 -0.35 -16.73
CA PRO A 29 -11.91 0.57 -16.08
C PRO A 29 -11.18 -0.15 -14.95
N LEU A 30 -9.85 0.01 -14.90
CA LEU A 30 -9.01 -0.56 -13.84
C LEU A 30 -9.40 0.09 -12.51
N LEU A 31 -9.84 -0.71 -11.54
CA LEU A 31 -10.17 -0.26 -10.19
C LEU A 31 -8.87 -0.11 -9.39
N LEU A 32 -8.17 1.00 -9.62
CA LEU A 32 -6.88 1.31 -9.01
C LEU A 32 -6.94 2.66 -8.29
N PRO A 33 -6.53 2.71 -7.01
CA PRO A 33 -6.31 3.96 -6.30
C PRO A 33 -5.24 4.83 -7.00
N PRO A 34 -5.32 6.17 -6.87
CA PRO A 34 -4.27 7.08 -7.32
C PRO A 34 -2.92 6.77 -6.64
N MET A 35 -1.84 6.73 -7.42
CA MET A 35 -0.48 6.60 -6.89
C MET A 35 0.05 7.96 -6.41
N PRO A 36 0.73 8.03 -5.25
CA PRO A 36 1.39 9.24 -4.82
C PRO A 36 2.72 9.46 -5.56
N ALA A 37 3.10 10.71 -5.73
CA ALA A 37 4.47 11.12 -5.95
C ALA A 37 5.11 11.40 -4.57
N LEU A 38 6.24 10.77 -4.30
CA LEU A 38 7.00 10.95 -3.07
C LEU A 38 8.30 11.67 -3.38
N THR A 39 8.56 12.76 -2.67
CA THR A 39 9.82 13.51 -2.81
C THR A 39 10.45 13.81 -1.46
N ILE A 40 11.76 13.57 -1.34
CA ILE A 40 12.58 13.96 -0.18
C ILE A 40 13.81 14.67 -0.71
N GLN A 41 14.11 15.89 -0.24
CA GLN A 41 15.28 16.65 -0.71
C GLN A 41 15.34 16.75 -2.25
N GLU A 42 14.19 17.03 -2.88
CA GLU A 42 14.03 17.10 -4.33
C GLU A 42 14.31 15.79 -5.10
N LYS A 43 14.57 14.68 -4.40
CA LYS A 43 14.72 13.35 -4.99
C LYS A 43 13.39 12.61 -4.99
N ASN A 44 13.07 11.98 -6.11
CA ASN A 44 11.94 11.05 -6.19
C ASN A 44 12.22 9.78 -5.40
N VAL A 45 11.23 9.33 -4.63
CA VAL A 45 11.30 8.11 -3.83
C VAL A 45 10.43 7.04 -4.48
N PRO A 46 10.98 5.88 -4.89
CA PRO A 46 10.19 4.78 -5.39
C PRO A 46 9.17 4.29 -4.35
N VAL A 47 7.95 4.03 -4.81
CA VAL A 47 6.84 3.61 -3.96
C VAL A 47 6.16 2.37 -4.53
N ARG A 48 5.74 1.46 -3.65
CA ARG A 48 4.94 0.29 -3.98
C ARG A 48 3.54 0.44 -3.39
N MET A 49 2.52 0.08 -4.15
CA MET A 49 1.16 -0.06 -3.64
C MET A 49 1.09 -1.32 -2.78
N GLY A 50 0.61 -1.18 -1.56
CA GLY A 50 0.30 -2.28 -0.65
C GLY A 50 -1.16 -2.71 -0.77
N THR A 51 -1.75 -3.12 0.34
CA THR A 51 -3.17 -3.47 0.40
C THR A 51 -4.04 -2.28 0.03
N TYR A 52 -5.08 -2.53 -0.76
CA TYR A 52 -6.07 -1.52 -1.10
C TYR A 52 -7.47 -2.12 -1.28
N SER A 53 -8.47 -1.27 -1.11
CA SER A 53 -9.85 -1.55 -1.50
C SER A 53 -10.38 -0.39 -2.30
N TRP A 54 -10.99 -0.66 -3.45
CA TRP A 54 -11.46 0.37 -4.38
C TRP A 54 -12.81 0.01 -4.97
N SER A 55 -13.72 0.97 -5.02
CA SER A 55 -15.09 0.81 -5.52
C SER A 55 -15.50 2.00 -6.37
N GLU A 56 -15.95 1.72 -7.59
CA GLU A 56 -16.41 2.73 -8.54
C GLU A 56 -17.49 2.15 -9.45
N SER A 57 -18.54 2.94 -9.72
CA SER A 57 -19.60 2.58 -10.67
C SER A 57 -20.27 1.22 -10.38
N GLY A 58 -20.49 0.90 -9.10
CA GLY A 58 -21.13 -0.34 -8.66
C GLY A 58 -20.24 -1.59 -8.70
N ARG A 59 -18.93 -1.43 -8.96
CA ARG A 59 -17.93 -2.51 -8.93
C ARG A 59 -16.94 -2.22 -7.81
N GLY A 60 -16.47 -3.27 -7.13
CA GLY A 60 -15.48 -3.15 -6.07
C GLY A 60 -14.44 -4.26 -6.13
N ILE A 61 -13.23 -3.94 -5.67
CA ILE A 61 -12.13 -4.89 -5.51
C ILE A 61 -11.42 -4.64 -4.18
N THR A 62 -10.94 -5.71 -3.57
CA THR A 62 -9.97 -5.68 -2.47
C THR A 62 -8.78 -6.52 -2.89
N VAL A 63 -7.58 -5.97 -2.74
CA VAL A 63 -6.33 -6.65 -3.05
C VAL A 63 -5.44 -6.56 -1.82
N ASP A 64 -5.12 -7.71 -1.25
CA ASP A 64 -4.19 -7.83 -0.14
C ASP A 64 -2.75 -7.91 -0.65
N SER A 65 -1.85 -7.23 0.05
CA SER A 65 -0.41 -7.30 -0.17
C SER A 65 0.28 -8.12 0.92
N VAL A 66 1.47 -8.61 0.63
CA VAL A 66 2.43 -9.03 1.65
C VAL A 66 2.84 -7.85 2.55
N ASP A 67 3.41 -8.17 3.71
CA ASP A 67 3.84 -7.18 4.69
C ASP A 67 4.85 -6.18 4.12
N PRO A 68 4.88 -4.93 4.62
CA PRO A 68 5.73 -3.87 4.09
C PRO A 68 7.21 -4.24 3.90
N PRO A 69 7.90 -4.91 4.84
CA PRO A 69 9.30 -5.30 4.65
C PRO A 69 9.52 -6.23 3.45
N GLU A 70 8.60 -7.17 3.22
CA GLU A 70 8.66 -8.09 2.10
C GLU A 70 8.31 -7.39 0.79
N LEU A 71 7.34 -6.47 0.83
CA LEU A 71 6.88 -5.70 -0.35
C LEU A 71 7.97 -4.83 -0.98
N VAL A 72 8.90 -4.31 -0.16
CA VAL A 72 10.00 -3.45 -0.61
C VAL A 72 11.38 -4.07 -0.46
N LYS A 73 11.47 -5.39 -0.25
CA LYS A 73 12.75 -6.08 -0.06
C LYS A 73 13.73 -5.82 -1.22
N ASP A 74 13.20 -5.79 -2.45
CA ASP A 74 13.94 -5.62 -3.69
C ASP A 74 14.11 -4.14 -4.09
N LEU A 75 13.60 -3.19 -3.28
CA LEU A 75 13.88 -1.78 -3.49
C LEU A 75 15.22 -1.41 -2.88
N GLU A 76 16.02 -0.67 -3.64
CA GLU A 76 17.18 0.05 -3.12
C GLU A 76 16.70 1.27 -2.31
N PRO A 77 17.20 1.47 -1.08
CA PRO A 77 16.81 2.61 -0.27
C PRO A 77 17.36 3.92 -0.86
N VAL A 78 16.54 4.96 -0.86
CA VAL A 78 17.00 6.32 -1.18
C VAL A 78 17.71 6.91 0.03
N THR A 79 18.97 7.33 -0.13
CA THR A 79 19.74 7.99 0.92
C THR A 79 19.30 9.45 1.11
N VAL A 80 18.97 9.79 2.36
CA VAL A 80 18.45 11.09 2.80
C VAL A 80 19.13 11.52 4.10
N HIS A 81 19.11 12.82 4.39
CA HIS A 81 19.68 13.35 5.63
C HIS A 81 18.71 13.17 6.80
N PRO A 82 19.22 13.14 8.05
CA PRO A 82 18.41 13.23 9.25
C PRO A 82 17.43 14.40 9.21
N HIS A 83 16.26 14.22 9.81
CA HIS A 83 15.18 15.23 9.89
C HIS A 83 14.66 15.74 8.54
N ALA A 84 15.01 15.08 7.42
CA ALA A 84 14.51 15.48 6.12
C ALA A 84 12.98 15.33 6.06
N THR A 85 12.36 16.19 5.25
CA THR A 85 10.91 16.19 5.05
C THR A 85 10.55 15.35 3.84
N LEU A 86 9.70 14.34 4.06
CA LEU A 86 8.96 13.67 2.99
C LEU A 86 7.77 14.52 2.59
N HIS A 87 7.61 14.76 1.30
CA HIS A 87 6.41 15.31 0.70
C HIS A 87 5.65 14.20 -0.03
N VAL A 88 4.35 14.12 0.24
CA VAL A 88 3.41 13.17 -0.35
C VAL A 88 2.40 13.96 -1.17
N ASP A 89 2.45 13.82 -2.48
CA ASP A 89 1.51 14.48 -3.39
C ASP A 89 0.68 13.46 -4.17
N PHE A 90 -0.61 13.72 -4.30
CA PHE A 90 -1.53 12.91 -5.09
C PHE A 90 -2.18 13.81 -6.14
N ARG A 91 -2.23 13.32 -7.39
CA ARG A 91 -2.96 14.01 -8.46
C ARG A 91 -4.42 14.23 -8.08
N ASP A 92 -5.07 13.19 -7.58
CA ASP A 92 -6.44 13.22 -7.06
C ASP A 92 -6.38 13.17 -5.53
N LYS A 93 -6.66 14.31 -4.89
CA LYS A 93 -6.40 14.50 -3.45
C LYS A 93 -7.26 13.56 -2.58
N PRO A 94 -6.64 12.81 -1.65
CA PRO A 94 -7.34 12.03 -0.64
C PRO A 94 -8.12 12.90 0.36
N LEU A 95 -9.12 12.31 1.00
CA LEU A 95 -9.82 12.85 2.16
C LEU A 95 -8.96 12.80 3.43
N GLU A 96 -8.14 11.76 3.55
CA GLU A 96 -7.23 11.56 4.68
C GLU A 96 -5.90 11.02 4.17
N ILE A 97 -4.81 11.55 4.73
CA ILE A 97 -3.45 11.03 4.53
C ILE A 97 -2.84 10.83 5.91
N LYS A 98 -2.29 9.63 6.12
CA LYS A 98 -1.54 9.25 7.31
C LYS A 98 -0.21 8.65 6.89
N ALA A 99 0.84 8.88 7.65
CA ALA A 99 2.10 8.15 7.47
C ALA A 99 2.73 7.77 8.80
N GLY A 100 3.58 6.76 8.74
CA GLY A 100 4.39 6.29 9.85
C GLY A 100 5.48 5.35 9.38
N LEU A 101 6.30 4.90 10.32
CA LEU A 101 7.36 3.93 10.07
C LEU A 101 6.87 2.54 10.49
N TRP A 102 7.31 1.53 9.74
CA TRP A 102 7.04 0.15 10.05
C TRP A 102 7.94 -0.32 11.20
N GLU A 103 7.33 -0.65 12.34
CA GLU A 103 8.01 -1.09 13.56
C GLU A 103 7.17 -2.15 14.27
N ASN A 104 7.82 -3.17 14.84
CA ASN A 104 7.14 -4.22 15.62
C ASN A 104 5.94 -4.89 14.91
N ASN A 105 6.06 -5.12 13.59
CA ASN A 105 5.01 -5.65 12.73
C ASN A 105 3.74 -4.78 12.64
N GLY A 106 3.90 -3.46 12.78
CA GLY A 106 2.81 -2.50 12.66
C GLY A 106 3.31 -1.10 12.32
N VAL A 107 2.39 -0.14 12.33
CA VAL A 107 2.69 1.27 12.06
C VAL A 107 1.93 2.14 13.05
N THR A 108 2.64 3.09 13.67
CA THR A 108 1.99 4.17 14.41
C THR A 108 1.76 5.35 13.46
N PHE A 109 0.53 5.50 12.99
CA PHE A 109 0.18 6.52 12.01
C PHE A 109 0.02 7.92 12.62
N LYS A 110 0.55 8.91 11.91
CA LYS A 110 0.33 10.35 12.15
C LYS A 110 -0.40 10.95 10.94
N ASN A 111 -1.39 11.81 11.19
CA ASN A 111 -2.09 12.54 10.13
C ASN A 111 -1.16 13.54 9.45
N LEU A 112 -1.20 13.62 8.11
CA LEU A 112 -0.43 14.57 7.33
C LEU A 112 -1.36 15.66 6.78
N SER A 113 -1.55 16.74 7.55
CA SER A 113 -2.47 17.83 7.21
C SER A 113 -2.03 18.60 5.96
N ASP A 114 -0.73 18.69 5.71
CA ASP A 114 -0.09 19.40 4.60
C ASP A 114 0.62 18.45 3.62
N GLY A 115 0.41 17.13 3.78
CA GLY A 115 1.11 16.11 3.00
C GLY A 115 2.58 15.94 3.35
N THR A 116 3.05 16.47 4.48
CA THR A 116 4.46 16.36 4.89
C THR A 116 4.66 15.47 6.10
N PHE A 117 5.78 14.74 6.12
CA PHE A 117 6.19 13.88 7.23
C PHE A 117 7.70 14.04 7.49
N THR A 118 8.06 14.40 8.72
CA THR A 118 9.47 14.50 9.13
C THR A 118 10.04 13.11 9.42
N LEU A 119 11.18 12.81 8.79
CA LEU A 119 11.88 11.54 8.94
C LEU A 119 12.71 11.50 10.24
N PRO A 120 13.11 10.29 10.70
CA PRO A 120 13.94 10.13 11.89
C PRO A 120 15.26 10.88 11.85
N GLU A 121 15.83 11.08 13.04
CA GLU A 121 17.19 11.57 13.22
C GLU A 121 18.22 10.45 13.09
N ASP A 122 17.92 9.28 13.68
CA ASP A 122 18.87 8.20 13.82
C ASP A 122 19.24 7.58 12.46
N ASP A 123 20.51 7.24 12.32
CA ASP A 123 21.03 6.54 11.14
C ASP A 123 20.39 5.15 11.02
N GLY A 124 19.89 4.80 9.84
CA GLY A 124 19.30 3.49 9.62
C GLY A 124 18.52 3.34 8.32
N VAL A 125 18.22 2.08 7.97
CA VAL A 125 17.26 1.75 6.92
C VAL A 125 15.86 1.79 7.53
N TYR A 126 14.98 2.59 6.94
CA TYR A 126 13.59 2.69 7.36
C TYR A 126 12.65 2.27 6.24
N ILE A 127 11.56 1.63 6.63
CA ILE A 127 10.41 1.34 5.76
C ILE A 127 9.28 2.25 6.22
N GLY A 128 8.86 3.15 5.34
CA GLY A 128 7.74 4.04 5.60
C GLY A 128 6.46 3.50 4.97
N VAL A 129 5.34 3.74 5.65
CA VAL A 129 4.01 3.35 5.19
C VAL A 129 3.11 4.58 5.20
N ILE A 130 2.43 4.80 4.09
CA ILE A 130 1.43 5.84 3.91
C ILE A 130 0.07 5.16 3.76
N TYR A 131 -0.93 5.64 4.49
CA TYR A 131 -2.33 5.30 4.28
C TYR A 131 -3.03 6.52 3.68
N ALA A 132 -3.85 6.30 2.65
CA ALA A 132 -4.71 7.32 2.08
C ALA A 132 -6.11 6.79 1.83
N SER A 133 -7.11 7.66 1.97
CA SER A 133 -8.51 7.33 1.72
C SER A 133 -9.23 8.36 0.86
N TRP A 134 -10.16 7.88 0.05
CA TRP A 134 -11.03 8.64 -0.85
C TRP A 134 -12.48 8.16 -0.64
N GLN A 135 -13.43 8.73 -1.38
CA GLN A 135 -14.81 8.23 -1.34
C GLN A 135 -14.91 6.83 -1.96
N GLU A 136 -14.08 6.55 -2.96
CA GLU A 136 -14.01 5.31 -3.71
C GLU A 136 -13.36 4.18 -2.90
N GLY A 137 -12.54 4.49 -1.90
CA GLY A 137 -11.87 3.47 -1.10
C GLY A 137 -10.60 3.95 -0.41
N ASN A 138 -9.67 3.04 -0.17
CA ASN A 138 -8.42 3.32 0.53
C ASN A 138 -7.27 2.48 0.00
N ALA A 139 -6.06 2.94 0.24
CA ALA A 139 -4.84 2.27 -0.16
C ALA A 139 -3.70 2.53 0.83
N THR A 140 -2.80 1.57 0.90
CA THR A 140 -1.50 1.73 1.55
C THR A 140 -0.39 1.82 0.52
N PHE A 141 0.64 2.58 0.83
CA PHE A 141 1.82 2.77 -0.01
C PHE A 141 3.08 2.62 0.82
N VAL A 142 4.06 1.90 0.31
CA VAL A 142 5.28 1.56 1.05
C VAL A 142 6.50 2.05 0.28
N PHE A 143 7.42 2.67 1.01
CA PHE A 143 8.69 3.16 0.48
C PHE A 143 9.84 2.80 1.42
N LYS A 144 11.07 2.86 0.91
CA LYS A 144 12.28 2.46 1.63
C LYS A 144 13.34 3.53 1.50
N ILE A 145 13.92 3.94 2.62
CA ILE A 145 14.93 4.99 2.70
C ILE A 145 16.09 4.57 3.60
N GLN A 146 17.23 5.22 3.43
CA GLN A 146 18.37 5.16 4.32
C GLN A 146 18.59 6.56 4.88
N VAL A 147 18.39 6.74 6.18
CA VAL A 147 18.78 7.96 6.88
C VAL A 147 20.26 7.82 7.22
N GLN A 148 21.05 8.78 6.79
CA GLN A 148 22.46 8.92 7.18
C GLN A 148 22.93 10.34 6.91
N GLU A 149 23.86 10.83 7.74
CA GLU A 149 24.52 12.11 7.49
C GLU A 149 25.20 12.09 6.11
N GLY A 150 24.92 13.09 5.28
CA GLY A 150 25.62 13.23 4.02
C GLY A 150 27.07 13.58 4.28
N LYS A 151 28.04 12.86 3.71
CA LYS A 151 29.37 13.45 3.49
C LYS A 151 29.14 14.69 2.65
N ALA A 152 29.34 15.87 3.22
CA ALA A 152 29.37 17.12 2.47
C ALA A 152 30.30 16.91 1.26
N GLU A 153 29.73 16.99 0.07
CA GLU A 153 30.47 16.97 -1.18
C GLU A 153 31.35 18.23 -1.16
N THR A 154 32.53 18.08 -0.59
CA THR A 154 33.57 19.10 -0.64
C THR A 154 34.16 18.98 -2.03
N GLU A 155 33.41 19.49 -3.02
CA GLU A 155 33.97 19.74 -4.34
C GLU A 155 35.05 20.81 -4.18
N SER A 156 36.29 20.33 -4.17
CA SER A 156 37.47 21.14 -4.29
C SER A 156 37.42 21.87 -5.63
N PHE A 157 37.10 23.16 -5.61
CA PHE A 157 37.56 24.05 -6.67
C PHE A 157 39.09 24.16 -6.54
N GLY A 158 39.79 23.41 -7.40
CA GLY A 158 41.21 23.60 -7.69
C GLY A 158 41.42 24.73 -8.69
#